data_AF-A0A4V3I3A7-F1
#
_entry.id   AF-A0A4V3I3A7-F1
#
_cell.length_a   1.000
_cell.length_b   1.000
_cell.length_c   1.000
_cell.angle_alpha   90.00
_cell.angle_beta   90.00
_cell.angle_gamma   90.00
#
_symmetry.space_group_name_H-M   'P 1'
#
loop_
_entity.id
_entity.type
_entity.pdbx_description
1 polymer ?
#
loop_
_entity_poly.entity_id
_entity_poly.type
_entity_poly.pdbx_seq_one_letter_code
_entity_poly.pdbx_strand_id
1 'polypeptide(L)'
;MDDAISPLLGGHQHGQLIPQHVNPPRSVVNIPDPDPNNNNVGTAVAKIAEILSSCQESLINGEEMSIPYRTRPTRRAAASGNPARPRPAPSVVGFPGRSAAEAAKFTQVFKILQLSLSALLSGNPITKRNIYYQCQDLFGNSQTVVDRLVDDLAYTLGLGRDFLNIVATSKGLVAGPVILLTRMFAAIDASTGDAGVLIPQPRNIGQIDFGTTQWVLGKGYADLATRQFVHTLHSARPELPVLALVDYDPDGISIMRCYSHGSRAHAHEQGVTVPSLQWLGVRSDDVASRVARGGLGFDDQYVNGALGSINPLTQRDRTRARNIIKDLDEESDNHDVSCRRELQVMLFLGIKAEIQAMDDAGDMTAWLDEHMRGFLYGDVM
;
A
#
# COMPACT_ATOMS: atom_id res chain seq x y z
N MET A 1 14.47 78.15 0.58
CA MET A 1 14.00 78.34 -0.80
C MET A 1 13.71 76.96 -1.34
N ASP A 2 12.95 76.14 -0.60
CA ASP A 2 11.47 76.12 -0.52
C ASP A 2 11.00 75.37 -1.77
N ASP A 3 10.41 74.18 -1.71
CA ASP A 3 9.34 73.73 -0.84
C ASP A 3 9.38 72.20 -0.60
N ALA A 4 9.20 71.80 0.66
CA ALA A 4 8.78 70.44 1.02
C ALA A 4 7.67 70.57 2.06
N ILE A 5 6.42 70.39 1.62
CA ILE A 5 5.25 70.33 2.49
C ILE A 5 4.82 68.86 2.63
N SER A 6 4.80 68.41 3.87
CA SER A 6 3.88 67.40 4.42
C SER A 6 3.13 68.07 5.57
N PRO A 7 2.07 67.50 6.19
CA PRO A 7 1.18 66.38 5.83
C PRO A 7 -0.32 66.79 5.98
N LEU A 8 -1.29 65.88 5.80
CA LEU A 8 -2.40 65.71 6.77
C LEU A 8 -3.29 64.50 6.46
N LEU A 9 -3.58 63.80 7.56
CA LEU A 9 -4.35 62.58 7.77
C LEU A 9 -5.85 62.72 7.43
N GLY A 10 -6.47 61.59 7.08
CA GLY A 10 -7.88 61.34 7.41
C GLY A 10 -8.59 60.39 6.47
N GLY A 11 -8.83 59.15 6.90
CA GLY A 11 -9.78 58.26 6.22
C GLY A 11 -9.65 56.79 6.60
N HIS A 12 -10.21 56.41 7.75
CA HIS A 12 -10.44 55.02 8.13
C HIS A 12 -11.34 54.30 7.10
N GLN A 13 -10.88 53.17 6.57
CA GLN A 13 -11.77 52.09 6.16
C GLN A 13 -11.31 50.79 6.82
N HIS A 14 -12.21 50.24 7.65
CA HIS A 14 -12.16 48.87 8.12
C HIS A 14 -12.24 47.91 6.92
N GLY A 15 -11.11 47.33 6.52
CA GLY A 15 -11.08 46.15 5.66
C GLY A 15 -11.09 44.90 6.52
N GLN A 16 -12.19 44.16 6.53
CA GLN A 16 -12.21 42.77 6.99
C GLN A 16 -11.13 41.97 6.26
N LEU A 17 -10.24 41.32 7.02
CA LEU A 17 -9.33 40.30 6.51
C LEU A 17 -10.15 39.07 6.15
N ILE A 18 -10.77 39.09 4.96
CA ILE A 18 -11.19 37.87 4.29
C ILE A 18 -9.88 37.16 3.89
N PRO A 19 -9.66 35.89 4.27
CA PRO A 19 -8.54 35.13 3.75
C PRO A 19 -8.71 35.08 2.24
N GLN A 20 -7.85 35.79 1.52
CA GLN A 20 -7.77 35.62 0.08
C GLN A 20 -7.49 34.14 -0.16
N HIS A 21 -8.38 33.50 -0.92
CA HIS A 21 -8.15 32.17 -1.47
C HIS A 21 -6.88 32.26 -2.33
N VAL A 22 -5.73 32.03 -1.71
CA VAL A 22 -4.48 31.82 -2.42
C VAL A 22 -4.70 30.53 -3.19
N ASN A 23 -4.88 30.64 -4.50
CA ASN A 23 -4.86 29.46 -5.35
C ASN A 23 -3.59 28.68 -4.99
N PRO A 24 -3.69 27.38 -4.63
CA PRO A 24 -2.51 26.61 -4.29
C PRO A 24 -1.51 26.71 -5.45
N PRO A 25 -0.21 26.89 -5.18
CA PRO A 25 0.78 26.85 -6.24
C PRO A 25 0.63 25.53 -7.01
N ARG A 26 0.92 25.51 -8.31
CA ARG A 26 0.81 24.29 -9.17
C ARG A 26 1.55 23.06 -8.62
N SER A 27 2.41 23.24 -7.61
CA SER A 27 3.10 22.16 -6.89
C SER A 27 2.22 21.45 -5.87
N VAL A 28 1.14 22.06 -5.41
CA VAL A 28 0.33 21.54 -4.30
C VAL A 28 -0.98 20.98 -4.83
N VAL A 29 -1.20 19.70 -4.57
CA VAL A 29 -2.38 18.96 -5.01
C VAL A 29 -3.22 18.56 -3.81
N ASN A 30 -4.48 18.99 -3.80
CA ASN A 30 -5.45 18.55 -2.81
C ASN A 30 -5.89 17.13 -3.14
N ILE A 31 -5.81 16.24 -2.17
CA ILE A 31 -6.27 14.86 -2.33
C ILE A 31 -7.74 14.82 -1.94
N PRO A 32 -8.65 14.54 -2.90
CA PRO A 32 -10.06 14.40 -2.61
C PRO A 32 -10.24 13.43 -1.44
N ASP A 33 -11.15 13.76 -0.52
CA ASP A 33 -11.60 12.73 0.40
C ASP A 33 -12.19 11.60 -0.45
N PRO A 34 -11.70 10.36 -0.36
CA PRO A 34 -12.24 9.25 -1.13
C PRO A 34 -13.73 9.04 -0.83
N ASP A 35 -14.25 9.59 0.28
CA ASP A 35 -15.67 9.46 0.58
C ASP A 35 -16.22 10.66 1.40
N PRO A 36 -16.41 11.84 0.75
CA PRO A 36 -16.67 13.12 1.42
C PRO A 36 -18.04 13.20 2.11
N ASN A 37 -18.99 12.35 1.69
CA ASN A 37 -20.33 12.24 2.27
C ASN A 37 -20.51 10.94 3.09
N ASN A 38 -19.44 10.20 3.30
CA ASN A 38 -19.56 8.84 3.79
C ASN A 38 -19.53 8.78 5.29
N ASN A 39 -20.73 8.66 5.83
CA ASN A 39 -20.87 8.33 7.23
C ASN A 39 -20.58 6.85 7.50
N ASN A 40 -19.82 6.09 6.68
CA ASN A 40 -19.46 4.70 7.00
C ASN A 40 -18.65 4.59 8.28
N VAL A 41 -17.83 5.59 8.62
CA VAL A 41 -17.14 5.66 9.92
C VAL A 41 -18.17 5.81 11.05
N GLY A 42 -19.10 6.76 10.96
CA GLY A 42 -20.16 6.89 11.97
C GLY A 42 -21.12 5.70 11.98
N THR A 43 -21.35 5.05 10.84
CA THR A 43 -22.12 3.80 10.70
C THR A 43 -21.39 2.64 11.35
N ALA A 44 -20.06 2.56 11.21
CA ALA A 44 -19.23 1.58 11.90
C ALA A 44 -19.33 1.79 13.42
N VAL A 45 -19.15 3.03 13.88
CA VAL A 45 -19.31 3.39 15.30
C VAL A 45 -20.70 2.99 15.80
N ALA A 46 -21.77 3.38 15.10
CA ALA A 46 -23.14 3.07 15.50
C ALA A 46 -23.39 1.55 15.58
N LYS A 47 -23.06 0.79 14.53
CA LYS A 47 -23.28 -0.67 14.48
C LYS A 47 -22.45 -1.41 15.53
N ILE A 48 -21.19 -1.02 15.73
CA ILE A 48 -20.33 -1.65 16.72
C ILE A 48 -20.81 -1.32 18.13
N ALA A 49 -21.17 -0.05 18.40
CA ALA A 49 -21.71 0.36 19.69
C ALA A 49 -23.02 -0.36 20.01
N GLU A 50 -23.93 -0.49 19.05
CA GLU A 50 -25.20 -1.23 19.21
C GLU A 50 -24.95 -2.69 19.62
N ILE A 51 -24.02 -3.39 18.96
CA ILE A 51 -23.67 -4.78 19.32
C ILE A 51 -23.09 -4.86 20.74
N LEU A 52 -22.18 -3.95 21.10
CA LEU A 52 -21.54 -3.95 22.41
C LEU A 52 -22.54 -3.58 23.52
N SER A 53 -23.44 -2.62 23.29
CA SER A 53 -24.52 -2.25 24.20
C SER A 53 -25.50 -3.40 24.41
N SER A 54 -25.91 -4.10 23.34
CA SER A 54 -26.75 -5.29 23.45
C SER A 54 -26.10 -6.38 24.31
N CYS A 55 -24.80 -6.63 24.14
CA CYS A 55 -24.07 -7.57 24.99
C CYS A 55 -24.04 -7.12 26.47
N GLN A 56 -23.86 -5.82 26.72
CA GLN A 56 -23.85 -5.26 28.06
C GLN A 56 -25.22 -5.40 28.75
N GLU A 57 -26.31 -5.15 28.02
CA GLU A 57 -27.68 -5.33 28.53
C GLU A 57 -27.97 -6.79 28.86
N SER A 58 -27.64 -7.73 27.96
CA SER A 58 -27.78 -9.16 28.24
C SER A 58 -26.97 -9.57 29.48
N LEU A 59 -25.75 -9.06 29.64
CA LEU A 59 -24.93 -9.33 30.82
C LEU A 59 -25.59 -8.84 32.12
N ILE A 60 -26.16 -7.62 32.12
CA ILE A 60 -26.86 -7.05 33.29
C ILE A 60 -28.09 -7.89 33.64
N ASN A 61 -28.81 -8.38 32.63
CA ASN A 61 -30.02 -9.17 32.80
C ASN A 61 -29.74 -10.66 33.07
N GLY A 62 -28.49 -11.10 33.02
CA GLY A 62 -28.12 -12.52 33.17
C GLY A 62 -28.54 -13.40 31.98
N GLU A 63 -28.72 -12.79 30.81
CA GLU A 63 -29.11 -13.46 29.56
C GLU A 63 -27.87 -13.86 28.74
N GLU A 64 -28.06 -14.78 27.79
CA GLU A 64 -27.01 -15.16 26.84
C GLU A 64 -26.67 -13.98 25.92
N MET A 65 -25.39 -13.60 25.88
CA MET A 65 -24.92 -12.56 24.97
C MET A 65 -24.79 -13.12 23.55
N SER A 66 -25.07 -12.27 22.55
CA SER A 66 -25.04 -12.69 21.16
C SER A 66 -24.40 -11.63 20.25
N ILE A 67 -23.58 -12.07 19.30
CA ILE A 67 -22.98 -11.21 18.28
C ILE A 67 -23.38 -11.75 16.90
N PRO A 68 -24.02 -10.93 16.04
CA PRO A 68 -24.21 -11.27 14.64
C PRO A 68 -22.85 -11.57 14.00
N TYR A 69 -22.75 -12.65 13.22
CA TYR A 69 -21.50 -13.05 12.60
C TYR A 69 -21.76 -13.76 11.27
N ARG A 70 -20.96 -13.44 10.25
CA ARG A 70 -21.04 -14.05 8.92
C ARG A 70 -19.63 -14.36 8.42
N THR A 71 -19.43 -15.60 7.98
CA THR A 71 -18.18 -15.99 7.32
C THR A 71 -18.28 -15.75 5.83
N ARG A 72 -17.22 -15.19 5.25
CA ARG A 72 -17.13 -15.01 3.79
C ARG A 72 -17.17 -16.36 3.06
N PRO A 73 -17.81 -16.46 1.88
CA PRO A 73 -17.78 -17.67 1.08
C PRO A 73 -16.34 -18.09 0.74
N THR A 74 -16.02 -19.38 0.84
CA THR A 74 -14.70 -19.89 0.47
C THR A 74 -14.49 -19.86 -1.05
N ARG A 75 -13.24 -19.70 -1.49
CA ARG A 75 -12.84 -19.56 -2.92
C ARG A 75 -13.36 -20.68 -3.84
N ARG A 76 -13.53 -21.91 -3.32
CA ARG A 76 -14.13 -23.04 -4.05
C ARG A 76 -15.64 -22.89 -4.27
N ALA A 77 -16.35 -22.26 -3.33
CA ALA A 77 -17.80 -22.06 -3.42
C ALA A 77 -18.17 -20.89 -4.35
N ALA A 78 -17.31 -19.89 -4.49
CA ALA A 78 -17.52 -18.76 -5.41
C ALA A 78 -17.30 -19.14 -6.89
N ALA A 79 -16.37 -20.06 -7.17
CA ALA A 79 -16.05 -20.50 -8.53
C ALA A 79 -17.06 -21.50 -9.12
N SER A 80 -17.94 -22.10 -8.31
CA SER A 80 -18.92 -23.09 -8.79
C SER A 80 -20.20 -22.46 -9.38
N GLY A 81 -20.21 -21.15 -9.65
CA GLY A 81 -21.05 -20.51 -10.66
C GLY A 81 -22.57 -20.75 -10.61
N ASN A 82 -23.16 -21.04 -9.44
CA ASN A 82 -24.61 -21.17 -9.34
C ASN A 82 -25.20 -19.91 -8.66
N PRO A 83 -25.75 -18.94 -9.41
CA PRO A 83 -26.22 -17.65 -8.89
C PRO A 83 -27.43 -17.77 -7.95
N ALA A 84 -27.99 -18.97 -7.80
CA ALA A 84 -29.13 -19.27 -6.95
C ALA A 84 -28.78 -19.83 -5.55
N ARG A 85 -27.50 -19.84 -5.12
CA ARG A 85 -27.17 -20.29 -3.76
C ARG A 85 -27.58 -19.19 -2.76
N PRO A 86 -28.51 -19.47 -1.82
CA PRO A 86 -28.98 -18.46 -0.88
C PRO A 86 -27.80 -17.88 -0.09
N ARG A 87 -27.85 -16.56 0.15
CA ARG A 87 -26.92 -15.86 1.05
C ARG A 87 -26.79 -16.69 2.34
N PRO A 88 -25.58 -16.99 2.83
CA PRO A 88 -25.43 -17.76 4.06
C PRO A 88 -26.26 -17.09 5.17
N ALA A 89 -27.08 -17.89 5.85
CA ALA A 89 -27.98 -17.39 6.88
C ALA A 89 -27.19 -16.56 7.90
N PRO A 90 -27.76 -15.47 8.45
CA PRO A 90 -27.13 -14.75 9.56
C PRO A 90 -26.85 -15.77 10.67
N SER A 91 -25.56 -16.01 10.95
CA SER A 91 -25.18 -16.82 12.11
C SER A 91 -24.96 -15.91 13.30
N VAL A 92 -25.15 -16.44 14.49
CA VAL A 92 -24.88 -15.75 15.74
C VAL A 92 -23.76 -16.52 16.43
N VAL A 93 -22.84 -15.80 17.05
CA VAL A 93 -21.87 -16.37 17.99
C VAL A 93 -22.32 -15.93 19.37
N GLY A 94 -22.60 -16.90 20.25
CA GLY A 94 -23.11 -16.63 21.59
C GLY A 94 -22.07 -16.85 22.70
N PHE A 95 -22.35 -16.28 23.87
CA PHE A 95 -21.65 -16.58 25.13
C PHE A 95 -22.67 -16.89 26.23
N PRO A 96 -22.48 -17.98 27.02
CA PRO A 96 -21.29 -18.85 27.12
C PRO A 96 -21.07 -19.80 25.92
N GLY A 97 -21.99 -19.83 24.97
CA GLY A 97 -21.87 -20.60 23.74
C GLY A 97 -22.12 -22.10 23.95
N ARG A 98 -22.30 -22.84 22.85
CA ARG A 98 -22.60 -24.29 22.87
C ARG A 98 -21.35 -25.16 23.02
N SER A 99 -20.17 -24.55 22.88
CA SER A 99 -18.88 -25.22 22.98
C SER A 99 -17.79 -24.25 23.41
N ALA A 100 -16.70 -24.76 23.98
CA ALA A 100 -15.53 -23.94 24.31
C ALA A 100 -14.96 -23.19 23.09
N ALA A 101 -15.05 -23.79 21.90
CA ALA A 101 -14.62 -23.16 20.65
C ALA A 101 -15.52 -21.97 20.26
N GLU A 102 -16.84 -22.09 20.47
CA GLU A 102 -17.77 -20.98 20.25
C GLU A 102 -17.56 -19.86 21.27
N ALA A 103 -17.37 -20.21 22.54
CA ALA A 103 -17.06 -19.24 23.60
C ALA A 103 -15.77 -18.46 23.29
N ALA A 104 -14.70 -19.16 22.89
CA ALA A 104 -13.45 -18.53 22.50
C ALA A 104 -13.63 -17.61 21.28
N LYS A 105 -14.41 -18.05 20.28
CA LYS A 105 -14.74 -17.23 19.11
C LYS A 105 -15.55 -15.99 19.49
N PHE A 106 -16.51 -16.10 20.40
CA PHE A 106 -17.25 -14.96 20.94
C PHE A 106 -16.29 -13.94 21.52
N THR A 107 -15.41 -14.37 22.43
CA THR A 107 -14.45 -13.50 23.10
C THR A 107 -13.49 -12.83 22.10
N GLN A 108 -13.00 -13.58 21.10
CA GLN A 108 -12.17 -13.04 20.02
C GLN A 108 -12.90 -11.93 19.23
N VAL A 109 -14.14 -12.19 18.80
CA VAL A 109 -14.94 -11.25 18.01
C VAL A 109 -15.29 -10.01 18.84
N PHE A 110 -15.74 -10.20 20.08
CA PHE A 110 -16.04 -9.12 21.01
C PHE A 110 -14.82 -8.21 21.25
N LYS A 111 -13.64 -8.80 21.43
CA LYS A 111 -12.41 -8.03 21.63
C LYS A 111 -12.03 -7.20 20.39
N ILE A 112 -12.17 -7.76 19.18
CA ILE A 112 -11.91 -7.01 17.94
C ILE A 112 -12.90 -5.84 17.80
N LEU A 113 -14.18 -6.05 18.11
CA LEU A 113 -15.19 -4.98 18.10
C LEU A 113 -14.85 -3.86 19.09
N GLN A 114 -14.45 -4.19 20.31
CA GLN A 114 -14.00 -3.20 21.30
C GLN A 114 -12.80 -2.39 20.81
N LEU A 115 -11.75 -3.06 20.31
CA LEU A 115 -10.55 -2.38 19.81
C LEU A 115 -10.84 -1.50 18.60
N SER A 116 -11.73 -1.97 17.71
CA SER A 116 -12.21 -1.20 16.56
C SER A 116 -12.95 0.06 17.01
N LEU A 117 -13.88 -0.04 17.99
CA LEU A 117 -14.58 1.12 18.52
C LEU A 117 -13.63 2.13 19.17
N SER A 118 -12.67 1.68 19.98
CA SER A 118 -11.67 2.57 20.58
C SER A 118 -10.80 3.26 19.54
N ALA A 119 -10.38 2.54 18.49
CA ALA A 119 -9.63 3.11 17.37
C ALA A 119 -10.46 4.15 16.61
N LEU A 120 -11.73 3.87 16.35
CA LEU A 120 -12.65 4.80 15.66
C LEU A 120 -12.88 6.08 16.47
N LEU A 121 -13.11 5.97 17.78
CA LEU A 121 -13.36 7.11 18.66
C LEU A 121 -12.11 7.98 18.89
N SER A 122 -10.92 7.36 18.93
CA SER A 122 -9.66 8.10 19.09
C SER A 122 -9.13 8.70 17.78
N GLY A 123 -9.69 8.31 16.63
CA GLY A 123 -9.17 8.66 15.30
C GLY A 123 -7.85 7.96 14.94
N ASN A 124 -7.30 7.13 15.83
CA ASN A 124 -6.00 6.48 15.64
C ASN A 124 -6.18 5.03 15.16
N PRO A 125 -5.69 4.68 13.95
CA PRO A 125 -5.83 3.32 13.43
C PRO A 125 -5.04 2.31 14.27
N ILE A 126 -5.63 1.12 14.50
CA ILE A 126 -4.94 -0.01 15.13
C ILE A 126 -4.51 -1.02 14.07
N THR A 127 -3.32 -1.62 14.22
CA THR A 127 -2.86 -2.64 13.27
C THR A 127 -3.30 -4.04 13.68
N LYS A 128 -3.48 -4.94 12.71
CA LYS A 128 -3.80 -6.36 12.98
C LYS A 128 -2.73 -7.06 13.83
N ARG A 129 -1.46 -6.69 13.67
CA ARG A 129 -0.37 -7.18 14.53
C ARG A 129 -0.52 -6.69 15.95
N ASN A 130 -0.89 -5.42 16.14
CA ASN A 130 -1.16 -4.87 17.47
C ASN A 130 -2.32 -5.62 18.15
N ILE A 131 -3.42 -5.89 17.43
CA ILE A 131 -4.53 -6.73 17.92
C ILE A 131 -4.04 -8.12 18.35
N TYR A 132 -3.21 -8.78 17.53
CA TYR A 132 -2.63 -10.08 17.84
C TYR A 132 -1.78 -10.05 19.13
N TYR A 133 -0.87 -9.08 19.25
CA TYR A 133 0.03 -8.99 20.40
C TYR A 133 -0.66 -8.56 21.70
N GLN A 134 -1.69 -7.72 21.63
CA GLN A 134 -2.44 -7.32 22.83
C GLN A 134 -3.15 -8.50 23.50
N CYS A 135 -3.50 -9.54 22.75
CA CYS A 135 -4.23 -10.70 23.26
C CYS A 135 -3.73 -12.00 22.61
N GLN A 136 -2.41 -12.26 22.69
CA GLN A 136 -1.81 -13.42 22.03
C GLN A 136 -2.43 -14.75 22.49
N ASP A 137 -2.75 -14.86 23.78
CA ASP A 137 -3.41 -16.04 24.36
C ASP A 137 -4.80 -16.28 23.77
N LEU A 138 -5.49 -15.21 23.34
CA LEU A 138 -6.84 -15.27 22.78
C LEU A 138 -6.83 -15.69 21.30
N PHE A 139 -5.80 -15.30 20.54
CA PHE A 139 -5.72 -15.56 19.10
C PHE A 139 -4.81 -16.76 18.73
N GLY A 140 -4.18 -17.39 19.71
CA GLY A 140 -3.25 -18.50 19.52
C GLY A 140 -1.97 -18.08 18.79
N ASN A 141 -1.30 -19.03 18.14
CA ASN A 141 0.00 -18.79 17.49
C ASN A 141 -0.11 -18.30 16.03
N SER A 142 -1.27 -17.76 15.60
CA SER A 142 -1.50 -17.42 14.20
C SER A 142 -2.21 -16.09 13.99
N GLN A 143 -1.49 -15.12 13.42
CA GLN A 143 -2.03 -13.85 12.95
C GLN A 143 -3.15 -14.03 11.91
N THR A 144 -3.16 -15.16 11.19
CA THR A 144 -4.20 -15.51 10.19
C THR A 144 -5.60 -15.58 10.82
N VAL A 145 -5.69 -15.90 12.11
CA VAL A 145 -6.98 -15.89 12.84
C VAL A 145 -7.52 -14.46 12.92
N VAL A 146 -6.69 -13.49 13.31
CA VAL A 146 -7.07 -12.07 13.36
C VAL A 146 -7.45 -11.56 11.98
N ASP A 147 -6.66 -11.88 10.95
CA ASP A 147 -6.97 -11.52 9.57
C ASP A 147 -8.36 -11.98 9.16
N ARG A 148 -8.68 -13.27 9.39
CA ARG A 148 -9.97 -13.87 9.04
C ARG A 148 -11.14 -13.25 9.82
N LEU A 149 -10.96 -13.00 11.12
CA LEU A 149 -12.01 -12.47 11.98
C LEU A 149 -12.35 -11.01 11.65
N VAL A 150 -11.33 -10.16 11.47
CA VAL A 150 -11.51 -8.78 11.00
C VAL A 150 -12.24 -8.78 9.65
N ASP A 151 -11.84 -9.71 8.80
CA ASP A 151 -12.42 -9.85 7.47
C ASP A 151 -13.90 -10.28 7.49
N ASP A 152 -14.24 -11.28 8.30
CA ASP A 152 -15.61 -11.73 8.51
C ASP A 152 -16.46 -10.65 9.21
N LEU A 153 -15.89 -9.87 10.13
CA LEU A 153 -16.57 -8.76 10.81
C LEU A 153 -16.92 -7.62 9.84
N ALA A 154 -15.99 -7.21 8.98
CA ALA A 154 -16.27 -6.24 7.93
C ALA A 154 -17.45 -6.70 7.05
N TYR A 155 -17.42 -7.97 6.64
CA TYR A 155 -18.50 -8.59 5.87
C TYR A 155 -19.83 -8.67 6.65
N THR A 156 -19.78 -8.99 7.94
CA THR A 156 -20.94 -9.06 8.84
C THR A 156 -21.63 -7.70 8.94
N LEU A 157 -20.85 -6.64 9.12
CA LEU A 157 -21.34 -5.27 9.26
C LEU A 157 -21.75 -4.65 7.92
N GLY A 158 -21.43 -5.29 6.80
CA GLY A 158 -21.65 -4.74 5.46
C GLY A 158 -20.79 -3.51 5.21
N LEU A 159 -19.59 -3.46 5.79
CA LEU A 159 -18.64 -2.36 5.68
C LEU A 159 -17.35 -2.84 5.00
N GLY A 160 -16.68 -1.94 4.28
CA GLY A 160 -15.29 -2.16 3.90
C GLY A 160 -14.39 -2.28 5.15
N ARG A 161 -13.32 -3.10 5.06
CA ARG A 161 -12.37 -3.31 6.17
C ARG A 161 -11.78 -2.01 6.72
N ASP A 162 -11.61 -1.05 5.83
CA ASP A 162 -11.05 0.27 6.05
C ASP A 162 -11.86 1.11 7.04
N PHE A 163 -13.16 0.85 7.16
CA PHE A 163 -14.06 1.56 8.06
C PHE A 163 -14.09 1.00 9.48
N LEU A 164 -13.36 -0.08 9.76
CA LEU A 164 -13.18 -0.60 11.13
C LEU A 164 -12.03 0.10 11.86
N ASN A 165 -11.32 1.02 11.19
CA ASN A 165 -10.06 1.61 11.64
C ASN A 165 -8.99 0.57 12.05
N ILE A 166 -9.08 -0.63 11.45
CA ILE A 166 -8.10 -1.71 11.59
C ILE A 166 -7.31 -1.79 10.29
N VAL A 167 -6.03 -1.47 10.35
CA VAL A 167 -5.18 -1.40 9.15
C VAL A 167 -4.13 -2.51 9.13
N ALA A 168 -3.63 -2.83 7.94
CA ALA A 168 -2.38 -3.57 7.84
C ALA A 168 -1.23 -2.66 8.32
N THR A 169 -0.23 -3.24 8.98
CA THR A 169 1.02 -2.52 9.25
C THR A 169 1.63 -2.14 7.90
N SER A 170 1.64 -0.84 7.57
CA SER A 170 2.44 -0.33 6.46
C SER A 170 3.91 -0.47 6.85
N LYS A 171 4.69 -1.04 5.94
CA LYS A 171 6.17 -1.05 6.05
C LYS A 171 6.82 -0.17 5.00
N GLY A 172 6.01 0.47 4.16
CA GLY A 172 6.49 1.32 3.09
C GLY A 172 7.18 2.57 3.64
N LEU A 173 8.28 2.95 3.01
CA LEU A 173 9.03 4.16 3.26
C LEU A 173 8.98 5.04 2.00
N VAL A 174 8.95 6.35 2.20
CA VAL A 174 9.06 7.36 1.17
C VAL A 174 10.18 8.33 1.50
N ALA A 175 10.97 8.68 0.50
CA ALA A 175 12.01 9.69 0.60
C ALA A 175 11.99 10.60 -0.65
N GLY A 176 12.25 11.88 -0.45
CA GLY A 176 12.32 12.86 -1.54
C GLY A 176 11.72 14.21 -1.16
N PRO A 177 11.87 15.23 -2.03
CA PRO A 177 11.41 16.61 -1.81
C PRO A 177 9.87 16.78 -1.88
N VAL A 178 9.12 15.92 -1.17
CA VAL A 178 7.65 15.92 -1.10
C VAL A 178 7.19 16.09 0.35
N ILE A 179 6.20 16.96 0.55
CA ILE A 179 5.57 17.18 1.86
C ILE A 179 4.14 16.64 1.80
N LEU A 180 3.81 15.74 2.73
CA LEU A 180 2.46 15.20 2.88
C LEU A 180 1.77 15.95 4.00
N LEU A 181 0.73 16.73 3.68
CA LEU A 181 -0.12 17.34 4.68
C LEU A 181 -1.30 16.41 4.98
N THR A 182 -1.38 15.99 6.23
CA THR A 182 -2.48 15.15 6.70
C THR A 182 -3.77 15.97 6.84
N ARG A 183 -4.92 15.29 6.84
CA ARG A 183 -6.23 15.89 7.09
C ARG A 183 -6.37 16.52 8.49
N MET A 184 -5.47 16.16 9.42
CA MET A 184 -5.37 16.78 10.75
C MET A 184 -4.32 17.90 10.79
N PHE A 185 -3.91 18.42 9.63
CA PHE A 185 -2.94 19.51 9.48
C PHE A 185 -1.52 19.22 9.99
N ALA A 186 -1.19 17.96 10.31
CA ALA A 186 0.19 17.55 10.53
C ALA A 186 0.93 17.46 9.19
N ALA A 187 2.09 18.09 9.08
CA ALA A 187 2.96 18.02 7.91
C ALA A 187 4.03 16.93 8.10
N ILE A 188 4.20 16.09 7.09
CA ILE A 188 5.21 15.03 7.04
C ILE A 188 6.15 15.36 5.88
N ASP A 189 7.38 15.77 6.21
CA ASP A 189 8.41 16.09 5.22
C ASP A 189 9.24 14.85 4.90
N ALA A 190 9.07 14.29 3.70
CA ALA A 190 9.78 13.09 3.27
C ALA A 190 11.25 13.37 2.86
N SER A 191 11.72 14.62 2.90
CA SER A 191 13.10 14.98 2.57
C SER A 191 14.05 14.93 3.78
N THR A 192 13.50 14.89 5.00
CA THR A 192 14.26 15.10 6.24
C THR A 192 14.89 13.84 6.84
N GLY A 193 14.52 12.65 6.33
CA GLY A 193 14.93 11.38 6.92
C GLY A 193 16.02 10.66 6.11
N ASP A 194 17.18 10.41 6.72
CA ASP A 194 18.29 9.65 6.12
C ASP A 194 17.89 8.23 5.66
N ALA A 195 16.91 7.61 6.34
CA ALA A 195 16.39 6.28 6.00
C ALA A 195 15.01 6.30 5.31
N GLY A 196 14.51 7.50 4.97
CA GLY A 196 13.13 7.72 4.54
C GLY A 196 12.12 7.77 5.69
N VAL A 197 10.90 8.19 5.37
CA VAL A 197 9.79 8.37 6.30
C VAL A 197 8.74 7.29 6.06
N LEU A 198 8.09 6.80 7.11
CA LEU A 198 6.99 5.83 6.98
C LEU A 198 5.84 6.41 6.16
N ILE A 199 5.40 5.65 5.16
CA ILE A 199 4.23 6.00 4.35
C ILE A 199 3.00 6.03 5.27
N PRO A 200 2.35 7.20 5.43
CA PRO A 200 1.15 7.31 6.23
C PRO A 200 0.00 6.56 5.55
N GLN A 201 -1.06 6.28 6.31
CA GLN A 201 -2.27 5.73 5.72
C GLN A 201 -2.82 6.70 4.67
N PRO A 202 -3.05 6.29 3.41
CA PRO A 202 -3.42 7.22 2.34
C PRO A 202 -4.70 8.01 2.58
N ARG A 203 -5.66 7.42 3.34
CA ARG A 203 -6.89 8.12 3.77
C ARG A 203 -6.60 9.38 4.59
N ASN A 204 -5.49 9.41 5.32
CA ASN A 204 -5.12 10.52 6.18
C ASN A 204 -4.44 11.66 5.40
N ILE A 205 -4.05 11.44 4.15
CA ILE A 205 -3.40 12.46 3.32
C ILE A 205 -4.50 13.38 2.77
N GLY A 206 -4.43 14.66 3.13
CA GLY A 206 -5.34 15.69 2.64
C GLY A 206 -4.78 16.48 1.47
N GLN A 207 -3.46 16.65 1.43
CA GLN A 207 -2.78 17.44 0.42
C GLN A 207 -1.34 16.95 0.26
N ILE A 208 -0.82 17.02 -0.96
CA ILE A 208 0.57 16.68 -1.29
C ILE A 208 1.20 17.91 -1.91
N ASP A 209 2.26 18.42 -1.29
CA ASP A 209 3.09 19.46 -1.88
C ASP A 209 4.30 18.82 -2.54
N PHE A 210 4.33 18.89 -3.86
CA PHE A 210 5.43 18.42 -4.67
C PHE A 210 6.57 19.45 -4.78
N GLY A 211 6.45 20.68 -4.28
CA GLY A 211 7.50 21.71 -4.33
C GLY A 211 8.33 21.72 -5.64
N THR A 212 9.63 21.46 -5.49
CA THR A 212 10.63 21.30 -6.58
C THR A 212 10.91 19.83 -6.94
N THR A 213 9.98 18.92 -6.63
CA THR A 213 10.15 17.47 -6.80
C THR A 213 10.50 17.10 -8.23
N GLN A 214 11.65 16.44 -8.36
CA GLN A 214 12.08 15.77 -9.58
C GLN A 214 11.91 14.25 -9.49
N TRP A 215 12.00 13.69 -8.28
CA TRP A 215 11.85 12.25 -8.01
C TRP A 215 11.32 12.03 -6.59
N VAL A 216 10.66 10.90 -6.40
CA VAL A 216 10.26 10.37 -5.08
C VAL A 216 10.66 8.91 -5.05
N LEU A 217 11.42 8.51 -4.03
CA LEU A 217 11.80 7.13 -3.82
C LEU A 217 10.83 6.47 -2.85
N GLY A 218 10.16 5.41 -3.32
CA GLY A 218 9.38 4.51 -2.49
C GLY A 218 10.13 3.21 -2.26
N LYS A 219 10.13 2.71 -1.02
CA LYS A 219 10.65 1.37 -0.68
C LYS A 219 9.61 0.60 0.10
N GLY A 220 9.32 -0.62 -0.34
CA GLY A 220 8.46 -1.52 0.43
C GLY A 220 7.90 -2.65 -0.39
N TYR A 221 7.53 -3.73 0.30
CA TYR A 221 6.68 -4.75 -0.28
C TYR A 221 5.35 -4.11 -0.71
N ALA A 222 4.70 -4.69 -1.72
CA ALA A 222 3.42 -4.20 -2.26
C ALA A 222 2.23 -4.43 -1.31
N ASP A 223 2.34 -3.95 -0.07
CA ASP A 223 1.24 -3.90 0.89
C ASP A 223 0.18 -2.87 0.44
N LEU A 224 -1.02 -2.99 1.00
CA LEU A 224 -2.16 -2.18 0.57
C LEU A 224 -1.87 -0.68 0.69
N ALA A 225 -1.33 -0.24 1.83
CA ALA A 225 -1.12 1.18 2.12
C ALA A 225 -0.09 1.78 1.16
N THR A 226 1.00 1.06 0.90
CA THR A 226 2.04 1.49 -0.03
C THR A 226 1.49 1.56 -1.46
N ARG A 227 0.69 0.58 -1.88
CA ARG A 227 0.04 0.59 -3.20
C ARG A 227 -0.96 1.73 -3.37
N GLN A 228 -1.82 1.95 -2.38
CA GLN A 228 -2.75 3.09 -2.36
C GLN A 228 -1.97 4.41 -2.40
N PHE A 229 -0.86 4.52 -1.67
CA PHE A 229 -0.03 5.72 -1.69
C PHE A 229 0.58 5.99 -3.06
N VAL A 230 1.16 4.98 -3.71
CA VAL A 230 1.72 5.10 -5.07
C VAL A 230 0.62 5.49 -6.06
N HIS A 231 -0.57 4.90 -5.95
CA HIS A 231 -1.73 5.29 -6.76
C HIS A 231 -2.18 6.73 -6.51
N THR A 232 -2.17 7.20 -5.25
CA THR A 232 -2.48 8.59 -4.89
C THR A 232 -1.46 9.55 -5.48
N LEU A 233 -0.16 9.24 -5.40
CA LEU A 233 0.90 10.05 -6.02
C LEU A 233 0.71 10.14 -7.54
N HIS A 234 0.49 9.01 -8.20
CA HIS A 234 0.25 8.97 -9.64
C HIS A 234 -1.02 9.73 -10.05
N SER A 235 -2.11 9.56 -9.29
CA SER A 235 -3.35 10.29 -9.56
C SER A 235 -3.21 11.80 -9.33
N ALA A 236 -2.37 12.21 -8.38
CA ALA A 236 -2.11 13.62 -8.08
C ALA A 236 -1.21 14.29 -9.13
N ARG A 237 -0.26 13.54 -9.72
CA ARG A 237 0.58 13.99 -10.84
C ARG A 237 0.74 12.88 -11.87
N PRO A 238 -0.23 12.71 -12.79
CA PRO A 238 -0.18 11.67 -13.82
C PRO A 238 0.98 11.84 -14.81
N GLU A 239 1.52 13.05 -14.93
CA GLU A 239 2.67 13.38 -15.78
C GLU A 239 4.00 12.83 -15.27
N LEU A 240 4.08 12.46 -13.98
CA LEU A 240 5.30 11.87 -13.42
C LEU A 240 5.33 10.37 -13.73
N PRO A 241 6.39 9.88 -14.42
CA PRO A 241 6.53 8.47 -14.69
C PRO A 241 6.74 7.70 -13.37
N VAL A 242 6.05 6.57 -13.25
CA VAL A 242 6.21 5.66 -12.12
C VAL A 242 7.12 4.51 -12.55
N LEU A 243 8.32 4.48 -11.99
CA LEU A 243 9.36 3.52 -12.33
C LEU A 243 9.52 2.51 -11.21
N ALA A 244 9.60 1.22 -11.57
CA ALA A 244 9.87 0.14 -10.63
C ALA A 244 11.27 -0.41 -10.80
N LEU A 245 12.03 -0.42 -9.71
CA LEU A 245 13.32 -1.09 -9.58
C LEU A 245 13.14 -2.30 -8.66
N VAL A 246 13.33 -3.50 -9.21
CA VAL A 246 13.15 -4.79 -8.51
C VAL A 246 14.31 -5.72 -8.83
N ASP A 247 14.50 -6.73 -7.97
CA ASP A 247 15.46 -7.80 -8.23
C ASP A 247 15.13 -8.52 -9.54
N TYR A 248 16.16 -8.97 -10.25
CA TYR A 248 16.03 -9.80 -11.45
C TYR A 248 15.74 -11.24 -11.04
N ASP A 249 14.55 -11.47 -10.51
CA ASP A 249 14.03 -12.79 -10.19
C ASP A 249 12.48 -12.86 -10.35
N PRO A 250 11.86 -14.05 -10.25
CA PRO A 250 10.41 -14.17 -10.41
C PRO A 250 9.59 -13.50 -9.30
N ASP A 251 10.18 -13.32 -8.12
CA ASP A 251 9.56 -12.66 -6.97
C ASP A 251 9.54 -11.14 -7.16
N GLY A 252 10.63 -10.53 -7.63
CA GLY A 252 10.74 -9.12 -8.01
C GLY A 252 9.73 -8.73 -9.10
N ILE A 253 9.62 -9.54 -10.16
CA ILE A 253 8.61 -9.35 -11.20
C ILE A 253 7.18 -9.46 -10.62
N SER A 254 6.96 -10.40 -9.68
CA SER A 254 5.66 -10.51 -9.00
C SER A 254 5.33 -9.27 -8.15
N ILE A 255 6.31 -8.69 -7.47
CA ILE A 255 6.16 -7.46 -6.68
C ILE A 255 5.77 -6.31 -7.60
N MET A 256 6.51 -6.12 -8.69
CA MET A 256 6.22 -5.08 -9.67
C MET A 256 4.81 -5.22 -10.26
N ARG A 257 4.42 -6.42 -10.70
CA ARG A 257 3.07 -6.68 -11.23
C ARG A 257 1.97 -6.45 -10.19
N CYS A 258 2.26 -6.63 -8.91
CA CYS A 258 1.31 -6.29 -7.85
C CYS A 258 1.02 -4.78 -7.79
N TYR A 259 1.98 -3.92 -8.13
CA TYR A 259 1.75 -2.48 -8.26
C TYR A 259 1.03 -2.12 -9.57
N SER A 260 1.33 -2.76 -10.70
CA SER A 260 0.72 -2.40 -11.98
C SER A 260 -0.66 -3.03 -12.22
N HIS A 261 -0.82 -4.32 -11.95
CA HIS A 261 -2.03 -5.11 -12.25
C HIS A 261 -2.78 -5.58 -10.99
N GLY A 262 -2.19 -5.38 -9.83
CA GLY A 262 -2.78 -5.76 -8.56
C GLY A 262 -2.61 -7.23 -8.22
N SER A 263 -3.41 -7.70 -7.25
CA SER A 263 -3.38 -9.09 -6.81
C SER A 263 -4.80 -9.58 -6.57
N ARG A 264 -5.02 -10.88 -6.76
CA ARG A 264 -6.33 -11.51 -6.53
C ARG A 264 -6.83 -11.32 -5.09
N ALA A 265 -5.92 -11.13 -4.12
CA ALA A 265 -6.25 -10.88 -2.73
C ALA A 265 -6.89 -9.49 -2.49
N HIS A 266 -6.66 -8.53 -3.39
CA HIS A 266 -7.15 -7.16 -3.31
C HIS A 266 -7.98 -6.75 -4.54
N ALA A 267 -8.59 -7.72 -5.23
CA ALA A 267 -9.37 -7.45 -6.45
C ALA A 267 -10.62 -6.57 -6.25
N HIS A 268 -11.07 -6.41 -5.00
CA HIS A 268 -12.20 -5.53 -4.64
C HIS A 268 -11.75 -4.14 -4.19
N GLU A 269 -10.44 -3.91 -4.06
CA GLU A 269 -9.90 -2.62 -3.66
C GLU A 269 -9.77 -1.71 -4.87
N GLN A 270 -10.22 -0.48 -4.73
CA GLN A 270 -10.09 0.57 -5.75
C GLN A 270 -8.86 1.43 -5.45
N GLY A 271 -8.27 2.00 -6.50
CA GLY A 271 -7.13 2.91 -6.35
C GLY A 271 -5.89 2.26 -5.73
N VAL A 272 -5.56 1.04 -6.15
CA VAL A 272 -4.43 0.25 -5.64
C VAL A 272 -3.44 -0.18 -6.72
N THR A 273 -3.62 0.30 -7.93
CA THR A 273 -2.82 -0.07 -9.10
C THR A 273 -2.40 1.14 -9.90
N VAL A 274 -1.23 1.05 -10.55
CA VAL A 274 -0.72 2.02 -11.50
C VAL A 274 -0.33 1.28 -12.77
N PRO A 275 -1.25 1.10 -13.73
CA PRO A 275 -0.99 0.34 -14.96
C PRO A 275 0.12 0.95 -15.83
N SER A 276 0.31 2.26 -15.75
CA SER A 276 1.37 3.02 -16.42
C SER A 276 2.77 2.80 -15.82
N LEU A 277 2.90 1.98 -14.78
CA LEU A 277 4.18 1.70 -14.13
C LEU A 277 5.12 0.95 -15.08
N GLN A 278 6.34 1.47 -15.21
CA GLN A 278 7.36 0.94 -16.10
C GLN A 278 8.48 0.25 -15.32
N TRP A 279 8.99 -0.85 -15.87
CA TRP A 279 10.11 -1.56 -15.27
C TRP A 279 11.43 -0.86 -15.63
N LEU A 280 12.04 -0.18 -14.66
CA LEU A 280 13.34 0.48 -14.82
C LEU A 280 14.45 -0.56 -14.99
N GLY A 281 14.45 -1.57 -14.13
CA GLY A 281 15.39 -2.68 -14.11
C GLY A 281 15.32 -3.42 -12.78
N VAL A 282 16.19 -4.38 -12.49
CA VAL A 282 17.30 -4.90 -13.33
C VAL A 282 16.75 -5.81 -14.45
N ARG A 283 17.30 -5.76 -15.67
CA ARG A 283 16.88 -6.59 -16.83
C ARG A 283 17.96 -7.59 -17.26
N SER A 284 17.60 -8.53 -18.15
CA SER A 284 18.55 -9.50 -18.70
C SER A 284 19.77 -8.86 -19.37
N ASP A 285 19.59 -7.76 -20.09
CA ASP A 285 20.66 -7.06 -20.79
C ASP A 285 21.68 -6.44 -19.81
N ASP A 286 21.21 -5.96 -18.65
CA ASP A 286 22.08 -5.48 -17.56
C ASP A 286 22.94 -6.61 -17.00
N VAL A 287 22.29 -7.73 -16.69
CA VAL A 287 22.96 -8.90 -16.10
C VAL A 287 23.98 -9.48 -17.09
N ALA A 288 23.61 -9.59 -18.36
CA ALA A 288 24.51 -10.08 -19.42
C ALA A 288 25.75 -9.16 -19.57
N SER A 289 25.56 -7.85 -19.56
CA SER A 289 26.64 -6.87 -19.64
C SER A 289 27.62 -6.99 -18.47
N ARG A 290 27.12 -7.22 -17.26
CA ARG A 290 27.93 -7.45 -16.05
C ARG A 290 28.74 -8.74 -16.13
N VAL A 291 28.11 -9.84 -16.55
CA VAL A 291 28.79 -11.14 -16.74
C VAL A 291 29.88 -11.03 -17.81
N ALA A 292 29.62 -10.33 -18.91
CA ALA A 292 30.59 -10.11 -19.97
C ALA A 292 31.82 -9.31 -19.49
N ARG A 293 31.61 -8.24 -18.70
CA ARG A 293 32.70 -7.46 -18.09
C ARG A 293 33.55 -8.30 -17.13
N GLY A 294 32.93 -9.17 -16.34
CA GLY A 294 33.64 -10.08 -15.43
C GLY A 294 34.46 -11.16 -16.14
N GLY A 295 34.02 -11.62 -17.33
CA GLY A 295 34.75 -12.60 -18.13
C GLY A 295 35.98 -12.05 -18.87
N LEU A 296 36.10 -10.73 -19.02
CA LEU A 296 37.19 -10.07 -19.75
C LEU A 296 38.44 -9.77 -18.91
N GLY A 297 38.50 -10.25 -17.66
CA GLY A 297 39.74 -10.22 -16.86
C GLY A 297 40.20 -8.82 -16.47
N PHE A 298 39.29 -7.85 -16.37
CA PHE A 298 39.61 -6.60 -15.67
C PHE A 298 39.74 -6.92 -14.18
N ASP A 299 41.00 -6.95 -13.71
CA ASP A 299 41.38 -7.05 -12.30
C ASP A 299 40.70 -5.94 -11.51
N ASP A 300 39.69 -6.28 -10.70
CA ASP A 300 39.39 -5.48 -9.53
C ASP A 300 38.54 -6.25 -8.51
N GLN A 301 38.90 -6.13 -7.24
CA GLN A 301 38.19 -6.74 -6.09
C GLN A 301 36.67 -6.46 -6.09
N TYR A 302 36.23 -5.42 -6.80
CA TYR A 302 34.86 -4.96 -6.93
C TYR A 302 33.98 -5.85 -7.85
N VAL A 303 34.54 -6.42 -8.91
CA VAL A 303 33.79 -7.26 -9.87
C VAL A 303 33.33 -8.57 -9.20
N ASN A 304 34.14 -9.11 -8.29
CA ASN A 304 33.78 -10.29 -7.51
C ASN A 304 32.62 -10.04 -6.53
N GLY A 305 32.48 -8.81 -6.02
CA GLY A 305 31.35 -8.41 -5.18
C GLY A 305 30.03 -8.36 -5.97
N ALA A 306 30.04 -7.72 -7.14
CA ALA A 306 28.88 -7.64 -8.02
C ALA A 306 28.46 -9.00 -8.60
N LEU A 307 29.43 -9.87 -8.94
CA LEU A 307 29.15 -11.27 -9.34
C LEU A 307 28.58 -12.11 -8.18
N GLY A 308 28.89 -11.78 -6.92
CA GLY A 308 28.30 -12.43 -5.75
C GLY A 308 26.79 -12.21 -5.61
N SER A 309 26.25 -11.15 -6.20
CA SER A 309 24.83 -10.86 -6.26
C SER A 309 24.12 -11.51 -7.46
N ILE A 310 24.86 -12.17 -8.36
CA ILE A 310 24.31 -12.97 -9.47
C ILE A 310 24.37 -14.44 -9.10
N ASN A 311 23.21 -15.09 -9.06
CA ASN A 311 23.06 -16.44 -8.51
C ASN A 311 22.33 -17.37 -9.50
N PRO A 312 22.61 -18.69 -9.50
CA PRO A 312 21.81 -19.64 -10.23
C PRO A 312 20.35 -19.65 -9.75
N LEU A 313 19.41 -19.85 -10.68
CA LEU A 313 18.01 -20.07 -10.32
C LEU A 313 17.86 -21.33 -9.46
N THR A 314 17.00 -21.26 -8.45
CA THR A 314 16.59 -22.44 -7.68
C THR A 314 15.42 -23.18 -8.37
N GLN A 315 15.09 -24.38 -7.90
CA GLN A 315 13.91 -25.11 -8.40
C GLN A 315 12.60 -24.38 -8.07
N ARG A 316 12.56 -23.66 -6.95
CA ARG A 316 11.43 -22.80 -6.57
C ARG A 316 11.28 -21.66 -7.58
N ASP A 317 12.37 -20.98 -7.91
CA ASP A 317 12.37 -19.84 -8.84
C ASP A 317 11.87 -20.30 -10.22
N ARG A 318 12.39 -21.42 -10.74
CA ARG A 318 11.94 -22.00 -12.01
C ARG A 318 10.44 -22.32 -12.03
N THR A 319 9.94 -22.87 -10.94
CA THR A 319 8.52 -23.22 -10.82
C THR A 319 7.66 -21.96 -10.78
N ARG A 320 8.11 -20.93 -10.06
CA ARG A 320 7.41 -19.65 -9.96
C ARG A 320 7.39 -18.92 -11.30
N ALA A 321 8.54 -18.82 -11.98
CA ALA A 321 8.63 -18.22 -13.31
C ALA A 321 7.67 -18.89 -14.31
N ARG A 322 7.65 -20.23 -14.35
CA ARG A 322 6.73 -20.99 -15.20
C ARG A 322 5.26 -20.72 -14.89
N ASN A 323 4.89 -20.53 -13.62
CA ASN A 323 3.52 -20.21 -13.25
C ASN A 323 3.16 -18.78 -13.67
N ILE A 324 4.05 -17.81 -13.49
CA ILE A 324 3.81 -16.42 -13.92
C ILE A 324 3.64 -16.37 -15.44
N ILE A 325 4.48 -17.05 -16.22
CA ILE A 325 4.37 -17.10 -17.68
C ILE A 325 3.00 -17.64 -18.13
N LYS A 326 2.44 -18.63 -17.42
CA LYS A 326 1.11 -19.18 -17.75
C LYS A 326 -0.02 -18.20 -17.48
N ASP A 327 0.17 -17.29 -16.51
CA ASP A 327 -0.79 -16.25 -16.16
C ASP A 327 -0.62 -14.98 -17.03
N LEU A 328 0.38 -14.95 -17.93
CA LEU A 328 0.66 -13.84 -18.84
C LEU A 328 0.15 -14.19 -20.25
N ASP A 329 -0.95 -13.55 -20.65
CA ASP A 329 -1.53 -13.72 -21.98
C ASP A 329 -0.66 -13.06 -23.07
N GLU A 330 -0.57 -13.70 -24.24
CA GLU A 330 0.24 -13.19 -25.38
C GLU A 330 -0.40 -11.97 -26.07
N GLU A 331 -1.69 -11.73 -25.83
CA GLU A 331 -2.47 -10.58 -26.35
C GLU A 331 -2.57 -9.42 -25.34
N SER A 332 -1.83 -9.49 -24.23
CA SER A 332 -1.81 -8.47 -23.18
C SER A 332 -1.01 -7.22 -23.59
N ASP A 333 -0.94 -6.23 -22.70
CA ASP A 333 -0.21 -4.99 -22.95
C ASP A 333 1.32 -5.21 -23.18
N ASN A 334 2.00 -4.18 -23.68
CA ASN A 334 3.45 -4.24 -23.92
C ASN A 334 4.26 -4.55 -22.64
N HIS A 335 3.74 -4.25 -21.45
CA HIS A 335 4.41 -4.50 -20.17
C HIS A 335 4.40 -5.99 -19.83
N ASP A 336 3.28 -6.68 -19.99
CA ASP A 336 3.18 -8.13 -19.77
C ASP A 336 4.02 -8.92 -20.79
N VAL A 337 4.08 -8.47 -22.05
CA VAL A 337 4.98 -9.02 -23.08
C VAL A 337 6.44 -8.89 -22.66
N SER A 338 6.86 -7.70 -22.19
CA SER A 338 8.22 -7.49 -21.68
C SER A 338 8.53 -8.37 -20.48
N CYS A 339 7.60 -8.50 -19.52
CA CYS A 339 7.78 -9.36 -18.35
C CYS A 339 7.95 -10.83 -18.76
N ARG A 340 7.13 -11.30 -19.71
CA ARG A 340 7.18 -12.66 -20.23
C ARG A 340 8.52 -12.94 -20.91
N ARG A 341 9.00 -12.03 -21.77
CA ARG A 341 10.34 -12.11 -22.39
C ARG A 341 11.42 -12.27 -21.33
N GLU A 342 11.45 -11.38 -20.34
CA GLU A 342 12.48 -11.40 -19.30
C GLU A 342 12.45 -12.70 -18.48
N LEU A 343 11.27 -13.24 -18.14
CA LEU A 343 11.15 -14.53 -17.46
C LEU A 343 11.65 -15.70 -18.32
N GLN A 344 11.41 -15.67 -19.63
CA GLN A 344 11.93 -16.69 -20.55
C GLN A 344 13.44 -16.63 -20.67
N VAL A 345 14.02 -15.43 -20.80
CA VAL A 345 15.47 -15.22 -20.84
C VAL A 345 16.11 -15.64 -19.52
N MET A 346 15.51 -15.28 -18.38
CA MET A 346 15.95 -15.69 -17.04
C MET A 346 16.01 -17.22 -16.91
N LEU A 347 14.96 -17.92 -17.36
CA LEU A 347 14.90 -19.39 -17.37
C LEU A 347 15.96 -20.01 -18.29
N PHE A 348 16.21 -19.40 -19.45
CA PHE A 348 17.20 -19.85 -20.43
C PHE A 348 18.62 -19.70 -19.90
N LEU A 349 18.96 -18.51 -19.38
CA LEU A 349 20.27 -18.22 -18.80
C LEU A 349 20.49 -18.99 -17.49
N GLY A 350 19.43 -19.32 -16.76
CA GLY A 350 19.50 -20.07 -15.52
C GLY A 350 20.01 -19.25 -14.34
N ILE A 351 19.97 -17.93 -14.42
CA ILE A 351 20.49 -16.98 -13.43
C ILE A 351 19.40 -16.03 -12.91
N LYS A 352 19.66 -15.46 -11.74
CA LYS A 352 18.94 -14.34 -11.13
C LYS A 352 19.93 -13.35 -10.55
N ALA A 353 19.52 -12.11 -10.32
CA ALA A 353 20.38 -11.10 -9.73
C ALA A 353 19.62 -10.22 -8.73
N GLU A 354 20.25 -9.87 -7.61
CA GLU A 354 19.75 -8.81 -6.73
C GLU A 354 20.01 -7.43 -7.37
N ILE A 355 19.24 -6.40 -7.00
CA ILE A 355 19.46 -5.01 -7.47
C ILE A 355 20.91 -4.56 -7.22
N GLN A 356 21.50 -5.01 -6.11
CA GLN A 356 22.88 -4.76 -5.69
C GLN A 356 23.92 -5.30 -6.68
N ALA A 357 23.55 -6.18 -7.62
CA ALA A 357 24.44 -6.57 -8.71
C ALA A 357 24.78 -5.39 -9.66
N MET A 358 23.94 -4.35 -9.69
CA MET A 358 24.18 -3.13 -10.47
C MET A 358 24.95 -2.06 -9.70
N ASP A 359 25.30 -2.34 -8.46
CA ASP A 359 26.08 -1.46 -7.60
C ASP A 359 27.57 -1.55 -7.96
N ASP A 360 28.21 -0.40 -8.14
CA ASP A 360 29.66 -0.27 -8.27
C ASP A 360 30.24 0.35 -7.00
N ALA A 361 30.68 -0.52 -6.08
CA ALA A 361 31.32 -0.13 -4.81
C ALA A 361 30.46 0.72 -3.85
N GLY A 362 29.14 0.53 -3.87
CA GLY A 362 28.18 1.28 -3.04
C GLY A 362 27.52 2.44 -3.79
N ASP A 363 27.86 2.66 -5.06
CA ASP A 363 27.30 3.69 -5.92
C ASP A 363 26.56 3.09 -7.13
N MET A 364 25.26 3.36 -7.20
CA MET A 364 24.38 2.99 -8.33
C MET A 364 24.01 4.20 -9.20
N THR A 365 24.53 5.38 -8.89
CA THR A 365 24.11 6.66 -9.50
C THR A 365 24.30 6.64 -11.02
N ALA A 366 25.46 6.19 -11.50
CA ALA A 366 25.75 6.15 -12.93
C ALA A 366 24.78 5.21 -13.69
N TRP A 367 24.49 4.03 -13.12
CA TRP A 367 23.56 3.08 -13.71
C TRP A 367 22.13 3.64 -13.72
N LEU A 368 21.69 4.27 -12.61
CA LEU A 368 20.39 4.91 -12.53
C LEU A 368 20.24 6.06 -13.53
N ASP A 369 21.24 6.95 -13.64
CA ASP A 369 21.21 8.08 -14.56
C ASP A 369 21.10 7.63 -16.03
N GLU A 370 21.86 6.60 -16.41
CA GLU A 370 21.80 6.02 -17.75
C GLU A 370 20.40 5.46 -18.07
N HIS A 371 19.85 4.67 -17.15
CA HIS A 371 18.54 4.03 -17.34
C HIS A 371 17.40 5.04 -17.29
N MET A 372 17.40 5.94 -16.32
CA MET A 372 16.36 6.97 -16.18
C MET A 372 16.36 7.93 -17.37
N ARG A 373 17.51 8.25 -17.98
CA ARG A 373 17.54 9.05 -19.21
C ARG A 373 16.79 8.39 -20.35
N GLY A 374 16.90 7.08 -20.50
CA GLY A 374 16.16 6.32 -21.51
C GLY A 374 14.64 6.49 -21.36
N PHE A 375 14.14 6.56 -20.13
CA PHE A 375 12.71 6.77 -19.85
C PHE A 375 12.27 8.23 -19.95
N LEU A 376 13.15 9.18 -19.60
CA LEU A 376 12.81 10.61 -19.58
C LEU A 376 12.99 11.30 -20.96
N TYR A 377 13.87 10.77 -21.82
CA TYR A 377 14.26 11.40 -23.09
C TYR A 377 14.11 10.46 -24.31
N GLY A 378 13.57 9.26 -24.14
CA GLY A 378 13.58 8.17 -25.12
C GLY A 378 12.74 8.32 -26.39
N ASP A 379 12.00 9.42 -26.58
CA ASP A 379 11.26 9.71 -27.82
C ASP A 379 11.99 10.73 -28.73
N VAL A 380 13.28 11.01 -28.48
CA VAL A 380 14.09 11.89 -29.35
C VAL A 380 15.35 11.17 -29.84
N MET A 381 15.19 10.15 -30.68
CA MET A 381 16.15 9.80 -31.74
C MET A 381 15.44 9.19 -32.94
#